data_AF-A0A511X6A1-F1
#
_entry.id   AF-A0A511X6A1-F1
#
_cell.length_a   1.000
_cell.length_b   1.000
_cell.length_c   1.000
_cell.angle_alpha   90.00
_cell.angle_beta   90.00
_cell.angle_gamma   90.00
#
_symmetry.space_group_name_H-M   'P 1'
#
loop_
_entity.id
_entity.type
_entity.pdbx_description
1 polymer ?
#
loop_
_entity_poly.entity_id
_entity_poly.type
_entity_poly.pdbx_seq_one_letter_code
_entity_poly.pdbx_strand_id
1 'polypeptide(L)' 'MPLDPRLTAEELLRLLGVQAEETALKRAAAFLQANDIDNARDWLEVRAHVRQIMKWGGDTRH' A
#
# COMPACT_ATOMS: atom_id res chain seq x y z
N MET A 1 13.37 -11.35 1.59
CA MET A 1 13.49 -10.31 2.63
C MET A 1 12.07 -9.82 2.90
N PRO A 2 11.61 -9.73 4.16
CA PRO A 2 10.25 -9.29 4.45
C PRO A 2 10.04 -7.85 3.95
N LEU A 3 8.85 -7.59 3.41
CA LEU A 3 8.45 -6.28 2.91
C LEU A 3 8.22 -5.36 4.12
N ASP A 4 8.79 -4.15 4.11
CA ASP A 4 8.40 -3.11 5.08
C ASP A 4 7.16 -2.39 4.54
N PRO A 5 5.97 -2.55 5.16
CA PRO A 5 4.73 -2.05 4.58
C PRO A 5 4.68 -0.52 4.52
N ARG A 6 5.32 0.15 5.46
CA ARG A 6 5.34 1.61 5.53
C ARG A 6 6.26 2.19 4.46
N LEU A 7 7.50 1.72 4.39
CA LEU A 7 8.45 2.20 3.38
C LEU A 7 7.95 1.93 1.96
N THR A 8 7.30 0.78 1.76
CA THR A 8 6.69 0.43 0.48
C THR A 8 5.51 1.36 0.16
N ALA A 9 4.68 1.72 1.14
CA ALA A 9 3.60 2.68 0.95
C ALA A 9 4.09 4.08 0.58
N GLU A 10 5.14 4.56 1.26
CA GLU A 10 5.78 5.86 0.95
C GLU A 10 6.34 5.87 -0.48
N GLU A 11 7.01 4.79 -0.90
CA GLU A 11 7.57 4.66 -2.25
C GLU A 11 6.47 4.53 -3.32
N LEU A 12 5.41 3.76 -3.07
CA LEU A 12 4.26 3.67 -3.97
C LEU A 12 3.58 5.02 -4.17
N LEU A 13 3.39 5.78 -3.08
CA LEU A 13 2.84 7.12 -3.17
C LEU A 13 3.76 8.06 -3.96
N ARG A 14 5.07 7.97 -3.75
CA ARG A 14 6.06 8.75 -4.50
C ARG A 14 6.01 8.46 -6.01
N LEU A 15 5.84 7.20 -6.39
CA LEU A 15 5.86 6.76 -7.80
C LEU A 15 4.51 6.91 -8.50
N LEU A 16 3.40 6.65 -7.80
CA LEU A 16 2.08 6.47 -8.40
C LEU A 16 1.03 7.49 -7.91
N GLY A 17 1.36 8.29 -6.90
CA GLY A 17 0.45 9.25 -6.29
C GLY A 17 -0.87 8.61 -5.88
N VAL A 18 -1.98 9.19 -6.35
CA VAL A 18 -3.34 8.73 -6.02
C VAL A 18 -3.65 7.29 -6.45
N GLN A 19 -2.87 6.70 -7.38
CA GLN A 19 -3.07 5.32 -7.83
C GLN A 19 -2.43 4.28 -6.87
N ALA A 20 -1.60 4.71 -5.92
CA ALA A 20 -0.87 3.83 -5.02
C ALA A 20 -1.78 2.86 -4.26
N GLU A 21 -2.95 3.32 -3.80
CA GLU A 21 -3.89 2.47 -3.04
C GLU A 21 -4.46 1.34 -3.91
N GLU A 22 -4.88 1.67 -5.13
CA GLU A 22 -5.44 0.69 -6.06
C GLU A 22 -4.38 -0.31 -6.50
N THR A 23 -3.13 0.15 -6.73
CA THR A 23 -2.01 -0.73 -7.05
C THR A 23 -1.71 -1.71 -5.91
N ALA A 24 -1.69 -1.25 -4.66
CA ALA A 24 -1.49 -2.13 -3.51
C ALA A 24 -2.62 -3.18 -3.41
N LEU A 25 -3.87 -2.79 -3.67
CA LEU A 25 -5.00 -3.73 -3.70
C LEU A 25 -4.86 -4.78 -4.81
N LYS A 26 -4.46 -4.37 -6.03
CA LYS A 26 -4.24 -5.29 -7.16
C LYS A 26 -3.13 -6.30 -6.85
N ARG A 27 -2.06 -5.88 -6.17
CA ARG A 27 -0.98 -6.77 -5.73
C ARG A 27 -1.48 -7.78 -4.69
N ALA A 28 -2.21 -7.34 -3.67
CA ALA A 28 -2.81 -8.25 -2.68
C ALA A 28 -3.73 -9.29 -3.36
N ALA A 29 -4.57 -8.87 -4.30
CA ALA A 29 -5.46 -9.78 -5.04
C ALA A 29 -4.68 -10.82 -5.87
N ALA A 30 -3.57 -10.43 -6.49
CA ALA A 30 -2.72 -11.36 -7.25
C ALA A 30 -2.09 -12.43 -6.35
N PHE A 31 -1.64 -12.07 -5.14
CA PHE A 31 -1.11 -13.04 -4.18
C PHE A 31 -2.19 -13.97 -3.62
N LEU A 32 -3.40 -13.46 -3.37
CA LEU A 32 -4.54 -14.31 -3.01
C LEU A 32 -4.86 -15.35 -4.10
N GLN A 33 -4.82 -14.95 -5.37
CA GLN A 33 -5.01 -15.88 -6.49
C GLN A 33 -3.92 -16.95 -6.56
N ALA A 34 -2.70 -16.63 -6.12
CA ALA A 34 -1.58 -17.57 -6.00
C ALA A 34 -1.59 -18.38 -4.68
N ASN A 35 -2.61 -18.21 -3.82
CA ASN A 35 -2.69 -18.78 -2.47
C ASN A 35 -1.51 -18.40 -1.56
N ASP A 36 -0.87 -17.27 -1.83
CA ASP A 36 0.23 -16.72 -1.06
C ASP A 36 -0.32 -15.71 -0.04
N ILE A 37 -0.80 -16.26 1.07
CA ILE A 37 -1.57 -15.50 2.08
C ILE A 37 -0.68 -14.48 2.81
N ASP A 38 0.58 -14.82 3.05
CA ASP A 38 1.51 -13.94 3.76
C ASP A 38 1.80 -12.68 2.93
N ASN A 39 2.13 -12.85 1.65
CA ASN A 39 2.34 -11.69 0.77
C ASN A 39 1.04 -10.92 0.55
N ALA A 40 -0.12 -11.59 0.45
CA ALA A 40 -1.39 -10.90 0.36
C ALA A 40 -1.65 -10.00 1.58
N ARG A 41 -1.32 -10.49 2.79
CA ARG A 41 -1.45 -9.72 4.02
C ARG A 41 -0.52 -8.51 4.04
N ASP A 42 0.75 -8.68 3.69
CA ASP A 42 1.73 -7.59 3.63
C ASP A 42 1.25 -6.47 2.70
N TRP A 43 0.71 -6.81 1.52
CA TRP A 43 0.19 -5.82 0.57
C TRP A 43 -1.12 -5.14 1.02
N LEU A 44 -1.93 -5.78 1.86
CA LEU A 44 -3.08 -5.14 2.51
C LEU A 44 -2.63 -4.14 3.59
N GLU A 45 -1.56 -4.45 4.32
CA GLU A 45 -0.95 -3.51 5.28
C GLU A 45 -0.33 -2.30 4.56
N VAL A 46 0.36 -2.50 3.44
CA VAL A 46 0.82 -1.41 2.56
C VAL A 46 -0.33 -0.50 2.16
N ARG A 47 -1.45 -1.06 1.71
CA ARG A 47 -2.64 -0.29 1.33
C ARG A 47 -3.19 0.54 2.50
N ALA A 48 -3.20 -0.02 3.71
CA ALA A 48 -3.63 0.70 4.90
C ALA A 48 -2.72 1.91 5.18
N HIS A 49 -1.41 1.74 5.06
CA HIS A 49 -0.46 2.85 5.20
C HIS A 49 -0.63 3.91 4.11
N VAL A 50 -0.84 3.52 2.85
CA VAL A 50 -1.14 4.47 1.77
C VAL A 50 -2.35 5.33 2.12
N ARG A 51 -3.45 4.73 2.58
CA ARG A 51 -4.66 5.46 3.03
C ARG A 51 -4.38 6.41 4.18
N GLN A 52 -3.61 5.95 5.17
CA GLN A 52 -3.25 6.76 6.34
C GLN A 52 -2.43 7.99 5.93
N ILE A 53 -1.43 7.80 5.07
CA ILE A 53 -0.58 8.90 4.57
C ILE A 53 -1.40 9.88 3.74
N MET A 54 -2.26 9.40 2.82
CA MET A 54 -3.11 10.29 2.02
C MET A 54 -4.09 11.09 2.88
N LYS A 55 -4.64 10.48 3.95
CA LYS A 55 -5.55 11.14 4.88
C LYS A 55 -4.86 12.25 5.68
N TRP A 56 -3.62 12.05 6.11
CA TRP A 56 -2.90 13.01 6.96
C TRP A 56 -2.01 13.99 6.19
N GLY A 57 -1.49 13.62 5.01
CA GLY A 57 -0.78 14.52 4.12
C GLY A 57 -1.68 15.55 3.43
N GLY A 58 -3.00 15.30 3.42
CA GLY A 58 -4.01 16.28 2.98
C GLY A 58 -4.40 17.31 4.06
N ASP A 59 -4.06 17.06 5.33
CA ASP A 59 -4.52 17.86 6.49
C ASP A 59 -3.53 19.00 6.87
N THR A 60 -2.34 19.05 6.28
CA THR A 60 -1.32 20.09 6.54
C THR A 60 -1.50 21.39 5.74
N ARG A 61 -2.73 21.73 5.32
CA ARG A 61 -3.05 23.03 4.70
C ARG A 61 -4.22 23.71 5.43
N HIS A 62 -4.00 24.11 6.67
CA HIS A 62 -4.85 25.05 7.39
C HIS A 62 -4.00 26.11 8.09
#